data_AF-A0A497PI48-F1
#
_entry.id   AF-A0A497PI48-F1
#
_cell.length_a   1.000
_cell.length_b   1.000
_cell.length_c   1.000
_cell.angle_alpha   90.00
_cell.angle_beta   90.00
_cell.angle_gamma   90.00
#
_symmetry.space_group_name_H-M   'P 1'
#
loop_
_entity.id
_entity.type
_entity.pdbx_description
1 polymer ?
#
loop_
_entity_poly.entity_id
_entity_poly.type
_entity_poly.pdbx_seq_one_letter_code
_entity_poly.pdbx_strand_id
1 'polypeptide(L)'
;MQPHIFSISFLTAHFKRHETKKFRSSYFLPPPTVIWGIIGAIFGVEREELGKFAKENNLIVGAELCNFKGFATEKATLMPWDKENRRFIRTVEDFEFLIEPHYRIGVYAKENLIEELKERIEK
;
A
#
# COMPACT_ATOMS: atom_id res chain seq x y z
N MET A 1 22.09 -11.20 10.48
CA MET A 1 21.12 -10.55 9.57
C MET A 1 20.70 -9.22 10.16
N GLN A 2 20.85 -8.12 9.42
CA GLN A 2 20.43 -6.78 9.86
C GLN A 2 19.19 -6.34 9.08
N PRO A 3 18.21 -5.68 9.71
CA PRO A 3 17.09 -5.08 9.00
C PRO A 3 17.55 -3.93 8.12
N HIS A 4 16.96 -3.77 6.94
CA HIS A 4 17.10 -2.58 6.12
C HIS A 4 15.98 -1.58 6.44
N ILE A 5 16.35 -0.31 6.50
CA ILE A 5 15.43 0.78 6.84
C ILE A 5 15.51 1.82 5.74
N PHE A 6 14.35 2.23 5.22
CA PHE A 6 14.24 3.32 4.25
C PHE A 6 13.00 4.16 4.54
N SER A 7 12.96 5.37 4.00
CA SER A 7 11.82 6.27 4.10
C SER A 7 11.00 6.27 2.82
N ILE A 8 9.68 6.36 2.95
CA ILE A 8 8.76 6.55 1.82
C ILE A 8 7.80 7.70 2.13
N SER A 9 7.60 8.59 1.16
CA SER A 9 6.68 9.70 1.25
C SER A 9 5.66 9.61 0.12
N PHE A 10 4.42 9.98 0.41
CA PHE A 10 3.36 10.05 -0.59
C PHE A 10 2.78 11.46 -0.63
N LEU A 11 2.23 11.89 -1.77
CA LEU A 11 1.40 13.09 -1.81
C LEU A 11 0.04 12.82 -1.15
N THR A 12 -0.55 11.68 -1.48
CA THR A 12 -1.76 11.13 -0.85
C THR A 12 -1.59 9.63 -0.65
N ALA A 13 -2.12 9.08 0.45
CA ALA A 13 -2.14 7.65 0.68
C ALA A 13 -3.51 7.16 1.14
N HIS A 14 -3.92 5.99 0.63
CA HIS A 14 -5.11 5.27 1.07
C HIS A 14 -4.76 3.81 1.37
N PHE A 15 -4.89 3.42 2.63
CA PHE A 15 -4.74 2.07 3.11
C PHE A 15 -6.09 1.54 3.56
N LYS A 16 -6.87 1.02 2.60
CA LYS A 16 -8.28 0.64 2.81
C LYS A 16 -8.48 -0.18 4.10
N ARG A 17 -9.41 0.26 4.95
CA ARG A 17 -9.87 -0.53 6.10
C ARG A 17 -10.70 -1.72 5.66
N HIS A 18 -10.48 -2.88 6.29
CA HIS A 18 -11.18 -4.12 5.93
C HIS A 18 -12.64 -4.14 6.42
N GLU A 19 -12.97 -3.34 7.43
CA GLU A 19 -14.28 -3.32 8.09
C GLU A 19 -15.32 -2.48 7.34
N THR A 20 -14.88 -1.52 6.52
CA THR A 20 -15.77 -0.50 5.96
C THR A 20 -16.35 -0.92 4.61
N LYS A 21 -17.68 -1.05 4.56
CA LYS A 21 -18.43 -1.47 3.35
C LYS A 21 -18.88 -0.31 2.44
N LYS A 22 -19.32 0.81 3.01
CA LYS A 22 -19.91 1.96 2.27
C LYS A 22 -18.98 3.17 2.12
N PHE A 23 -18.06 3.35 3.05
CA PHE A 23 -17.10 4.46 3.07
C PHE A 23 -15.70 3.89 2.90
N ARG A 24 -14.85 4.55 2.11
CA ARG A 24 -13.48 4.07 1.92
C ARG A 24 -12.55 4.81 2.87
N SER A 25 -12.53 4.38 4.13
CA SER A 25 -11.62 4.92 5.13
C SER A 25 -10.21 4.34 5.00
N SER A 26 -9.22 5.07 5.53
CA SER A 26 -7.81 4.66 5.52
C SER A 26 -7.33 4.26 6.91
N TYR A 27 -6.46 3.26 7.00
CA TYR A 27 -5.55 3.13 8.13
C TYR A 27 -4.51 4.26 8.09
N PHE A 28 -4.01 4.65 9.25
CA PHE A 28 -2.87 5.56 9.37
C PHE A 28 -1.55 4.87 9.01
N LEU A 29 -1.39 3.62 9.44
CA LEU A 29 -0.21 2.82 9.15
C LEU A 29 -0.53 1.85 8.01
N PRO A 30 0.39 1.67 7.04
CA PRO A 30 0.21 0.65 6.03
C PRO A 30 0.21 -0.74 6.71
N PRO A 31 -0.82 -1.57 6.48
CA PRO A 31 -0.77 -2.97 6.89
C PRO A 31 0.44 -3.69 6.30
N PRO A 32 0.94 -4.77 6.92
CA PRO A 32 2.10 -5.52 6.39
C PRO A 32 1.93 -5.95 4.93
N THR A 33 0.72 -6.33 4.53
CA THR A 33 0.40 -6.72 3.15
C THR A 33 0.54 -5.58 2.14
N VAL A 34 0.37 -4.32 2.57
CA VAL A 34 0.63 -3.14 1.73
C VAL A 34 2.13 -2.98 1.51
N ILE A 35 2.94 -3.13 2.56
CA ILE A 35 4.40 -3.05 2.43
C ILE A 35 4.92 -4.21 1.56
N TRP A 36 4.37 -5.42 1.72
CA TRP A 36 4.64 -6.52 0.79
C TRP A 36 4.31 -6.12 -0.64
N GLY A 37 3.15 -5.50 -0.90
CA GLY A 37 2.78 -5.03 -2.23
C GLY A 37 3.74 -3.98 -2.80
N ILE A 38 4.20 -3.04 -1.98
CA ILE A 38 5.21 -2.03 -2.38
C ILE A 38 6.51 -2.73 -2.79
N ILE A 39 7.02 -3.65 -1.96
CA ILE A 39 8.24 -4.40 -2.26
C ILE A 39 8.02 -5.30 -3.49
N GLY A 40 6.93 -6.06 -3.54
CA GLY A 40 6.59 -6.90 -4.69
C GLY A 40 6.53 -6.12 -5.99
N ALA A 41 5.96 -4.90 -5.99
CA ALA A 41 5.95 -4.02 -7.15
C ALA A 41 7.35 -3.59 -7.59
N ILE A 42 8.24 -3.26 -6.65
CA ILE A 42 9.67 -2.96 -6.93
C ILE A 42 10.35 -4.17 -7.59
N PHE A 43 9.98 -5.39 -7.19
CA PHE A 43 10.52 -6.64 -7.73
C PHE A 43 9.79 -7.15 -8.99
N GLY A 44 8.70 -6.50 -9.43
CA GLY A 44 7.88 -6.96 -10.56
C GLY A 44 7.13 -8.27 -10.27
N VAL A 45 6.76 -8.51 -9.02
CA VAL A 45 6.03 -9.72 -8.58
C VAL A 45 4.55 -9.57 -8.89
N GLU A 46 4.01 -10.56 -9.58
CA GLU A 46 2.57 -10.66 -9.87
C GLU A 46 1.74 -10.77 -8.59
N ARG A 47 0.51 -10.25 -8.63
CA ARG A 47 -0.36 -10.16 -7.46
C ARG A 47 -0.62 -11.52 -6.81
N GLU A 48 -0.81 -12.54 -7.63
CA GLU A 48 -1.13 -13.90 -7.22
C GLU A 48 0.07 -14.57 -6.50
N GLU A 49 1.29 -14.19 -6.86
CA GLU A 49 2.53 -14.74 -6.31
C GLU A 49 3.01 -13.99 -5.06
N LEU A 50 2.43 -12.84 -4.72
CA LEU A 50 2.90 -11.97 -3.64
C LEU A 50 3.00 -12.68 -2.29
N GLY A 51 2.00 -13.48 -1.94
CA GLY A 51 1.98 -14.23 -0.68
C GLY A 51 3.08 -15.29 -0.60
N LYS A 52 3.35 -15.96 -1.73
CA LYS A 52 4.43 -16.94 -1.86
C LYS A 52 5.79 -16.26 -1.79
N PHE A 53 5.98 -15.17 -2.53
CA PHE A 53 7.19 -14.35 -2.49
C PHE A 53 7.53 -13.89 -1.07
N ALA A 54 6.54 -13.36 -0.33
CA ALA A 54 6.76 -12.92 1.05
C ALA A 54 7.16 -14.08 1.97
N LYS A 55 6.52 -15.25 1.83
CA LYS A 55 6.81 -16.43 2.64
C LYS A 55 8.18 -17.03 2.31
N GLU A 56 8.51 -17.20 1.04
CA GLU A 56 9.78 -17.78 0.59
C GLU A 56 10.99 -16.92 1.00
N ASN A 57 10.80 -15.61 1.13
CA ASN A 57 11.85 -14.68 1.54
C ASN A 57 11.85 -14.34 3.04
N ASN A 58 10.98 -14.97 3.85
CA ASN A 58 10.80 -14.67 5.26
C ASN A 58 10.61 -13.16 5.52
N LEU A 59 9.75 -12.53 4.70
CA LEU A 59 9.58 -11.08 4.67
C LEU A 59 8.79 -10.59 5.89
N ILE A 60 9.49 -10.01 6.85
CA ILE A 60 8.94 -9.36 8.04
C ILE A 60 9.11 -7.85 7.87
N VAL A 61 8.02 -7.11 8.04
CA VAL A 61 7.96 -5.67 7.76
C VAL A 61 7.30 -4.91 8.89
N GLY A 62 7.73 -3.66 9.06
CA GLY A 62 7.13 -2.71 9.99
C GLY A 62 7.14 -1.30 9.41
N ALA A 63 6.26 -0.45 9.92
CA ALA A 63 6.19 0.96 9.53
C ALA A 63 6.02 1.85 10.75
N GLU A 64 6.70 2.99 10.72
CA GLU A 64 6.55 4.10 11.64
C GLU A 64 6.01 5.29 10.84
N LEU A 65 4.92 5.92 11.28
CA LEU A 65 4.44 7.19 10.74
C LEU A 65 5.27 8.32 11.36
N CYS A 66 6.12 8.97 10.57
CA CYS A 66 6.98 10.04 11.08
C CYS A 66 6.28 11.40 11.03
N ASN A 67 5.49 11.67 9.98
CA ASN A 67 4.74 12.92 9.81
C ASN A 67 3.58 12.75 8.83
N PHE A 68 2.58 13.62 8.91
CA PHE A 68 1.52 13.79 7.91
C PHE A 68 0.86 15.17 8.08
N LYS A 69 0.31 15.75 7.00
CA LYS A 69 -0.34 17.07 7.06
C LYS A 69 -1.78 17.03 7.56
N GLY A 70 -2.46 15.90 7.42
CA GLY A 70 -3.83 15.73 7.86
C GLY A 70 -4.63 14.74 7.01
N PHE A 71 -5.96 14.91 7.06
CA PHE A 71 -6.92 14.10 6.33
C PHE A 71 -7.66 14.93 5.29
N ALA A 72 -7.95 14.31 4.16
CA ALA A 72 -8.93 14.82 3.21
C ALA A 72 -10.00 13.77 2.97
N THR A 73 -11.23 14.23 2.79
CA THR A 73 -12.34 13.41 2.32
C THR A 73 -12.80 13.94 0.98
N GLU A 74 -12.79 13.09 -0.03
CA GLU A 74 -13.23 13.42 -1.39
C GLU A 74 -14.46 12.60 -1.78
N LYS A 75 -15.40 13.22 -2.50
CA LYS A 75 -16.56 12.54 -3.06
C LYS A 75 -16.24 12.05 -4.46
N ALA A 76 -16.03 10.75 -4.61
CA ALA A 76 -15.77 10.13 -5.90
C ALA A 76 -17.07 9.58 -6.50
N THR A 77 -17.31 9.88 -7.79
CA THR A 77 -18.40 9.24 -8.53
C THR A 77 -17.88 7.97 -9.20
N LEU A 78 -18.33 6.82 -8.70
CA LEU A 78 -18.08 5.52 -9.32
C LEU A 78 -19.10 5.30 -10.45
N MET A 79 -18.58 4.90 -11.61
CA MET A 79 -19.37 4.61 -12.79
C MET A 79 -19.12 3.19 -13.32
N PRO A 80 -19.49 2.13 -12.56
CA PRO A 80 -19.37 0.77 -13.08
C PRO A 80 -20.30 0.54 -14.28
N TRP A 81 -19.80 -0.23 -15.25
CA TRP A 81 -20.60 -0.70 -16.38
C TRP A 81 -21.50 -1.86 -15.97
N ASP A 82 -22.80 -1.66 -16.04
CA ASP A 82 -23.80 -2.70 -15.86
C ASP A 82 -24.00 -3.45 -17.17
N LYS A 83 -23.56 -4.71 -17.21
CA LYS A 83 -23.64 -5.57 -18.39
C LYS A 83 -25.08 -5.96 -18.73
N GLU A 84 -25.95 -6.09 -17.74
CA GLU A 84 -27.33 -6.54 -17.93
C GLU A 84 -28.18 -5.41 -18.52
N ASN A 85 -28.11 -4.24 -17.91
CA ASN A 85 -28.89 -3.07 -18.35
C ASN A 85 -28.15 -2.21 -19.39
N ARG A 86 -26.95 -2.62 -19.83
CA ARG A 86 -26.09 -1.94 -20.83
C ARG A 86 -25.96 -0.43 -20.56
N ARG A 87 -25.73 -0.06 -19.30
CA ARG A 87 -25.65 1.34 -18.87
C ARG A 87 -24.61 1.52 -17.78
N PHE A 88 -24.15 2.76 -17.60
CA PHE A 88 -23.36 3.11 -16.41
C PHE A 88 -24.30 3.35 -15.23
N ILE A 89 -24.06 2.64 -14.13
CA ILE A 89 -24.66 2.96 -12.84
C ILE A 89 -23.81 4.05 -12.22
N ARG A 90 -24.42 5.09 -11.65
CA ARG A 90 -23.69 6.17 -10.95
C ARG A 90 -23.90 6.02 -9.45
N THR A 91 -22.80 5.91 -8.72
CA THR A 91 -22.81 5.85 -7.25
C THR A 91 -21.78 6.84 -6.73
N VAL A 92 -22.14 7.66 -5.75
CA VAL A 92 -21.19 8.56 -5.07
C VAL A 92 -20.71 7.88 -3.80
N GLU A 93 -19.39 7.78 -3.64
CA GLU A 93 -18.74 7.27 -2.44
C GLU A 93 -17.79 8.33 -1.86
N ASP A 94 -17.68 8.38 -0.54
CA ASP A 94 -16.66 9.18 0.13
C ASP A 94 -15.38 8.37 0.30
N PHE A 95 -14.25 8.97 -0.08
CA PHE A 95 -12.91 8.43 0.08
C PHE A 95 -12.10 9.29 1.04
N GLU A 96 -11.52 8.65 2.05
CA GLU A 96 -10.62 9.29 3.00
C GLU A 96 -9.17 9.05 2.59
N PHE A 97 -8.34 10.08 2.61
CA PHE A 97 -6.93 10.00 2.29
C PHE A 97 -6.08 10.67 3.37
N LEU A 98 -4.89 10.12 3.58
CA LEU A 98 -3.81 10.80 4.31
C LEU A 98 -3.13 11.77 3.35
N ILE A 99 -2.92 13.01 3.79
CA ILE A 99 -2.24 14.05 3.02
C ILE A 99 -0.79 14.15 3.45
N GLU A 100 0.10 14.05 2.47
CA GLU A 100 1.55 14.10 2.63
C GLU A 100 2.12 13.24 3.76
N PRO A 101 1.74 11.95 3.88
CA PRO A 101 2.28 11.11 4.92
C PRO A 101 3.72 10.67 4.60
N HIS A 102 4.56 10.66 5.63
CA HIS A 102 5.94 10.18 5.60
C HIS A 102 6.08 8.99 6.53
N TYR A 103 6.60 7.88 6.01
CA TYR A 103 6.82 6.66 6.76
C TYR A 103 8.28 6.26 6.74
N ARG A 104 8.74 5.69 7.85
CA ARG A 104 9.95 4.88 7.91
C ARG A 104 9.55 3.42 7.88
N ILE A 105 10.09 2.68 6.91
CA ILE A 105 9.80 1.27 6.68
C ILE A 105 11.00 0.44 7.13
N GLY A 106 10.75 -0.53 8.00
CA GLY A 106 11.72 -1.55 8.38
C GLY A 106 11.42 -2.85 7.64
N VAL A 107 12.45 -3.44 7.02
CA VAL A 107 12.35 -4.70 6.28
C VAL A 107 13.40 -5.67 6.79
N TYR A 108 12.95 -6.86 7.16
CA TYR A 108 13.79 -8.00 7.46
C TYR A 108 13.41 -9.15 6.54
N ALA A 109 14.37 -9.70 5.82
CA ALA A 109 14.19 -10.78 4.87
C ALA A 109 15.52 -11.51 4.63
N LYS A 110 15.53 -12.49 3.72
CA LYS A 110 16.77 -13.10 3.24
C LYS A 110 17.77 -12.05 2.73
N GLU A 111 19.05 -12.32 2.96
CA GLU A 111 20.16 -11.39 2.69
C GLU A 111 20.21 -10.95 1.22
N ASN A 112 20.09 -11.89 0.29
CA ASN A 112 20.05 -11.61 -1.15
C ASN A 112 18.91 -10.65 -1.53
N LEU A 113 17.73 -10.80 -0.91
CA LEU A 113 16.59 -9.93 -1.18
C LEU A 113 16.83 -8.52 -0.63
N ILE A 114 17.46 -8.41 0.54
CA ILE A 114 17.78 -7.12 1.16
C ILE A 114 18.83 -6.36 0.34
N GLU A 115 19.86 -7.04 -0.14
CA GLU A 115 20.88 -6.44 -1.02
C GLU A 115 20.26 -5.92 -2.32
N GLU A 116 19.47 -6.75 -2.99
CA GLU A 116 18.80 -6.36 -4.23
C GLU A 116 17.78 -5.24 -4.02
N LEU A 117 17.07 -5.23 -2.89
CA LEU A 117 16.14 -4.16 -2.53
C LEU A 117 16.87 -2.82 -2.39
N LYS A 118 18.05 -2.79 -1.76
CA LYS A 118 18.87 -1.57 -1.65
C LYS A 118 19.27 -1.05 -3.03
N GLU A 119 19.78 -1.93 -3.89
CA GLU A 119 20.20 -1.56 -5.24
C GLU A 119 19.04 -1.01 -6.09
N ARG A 120 17.83 -1.55 -5.92
CA ARG A 120 16.63 -1.09 -6.65
C ARG A 120 16.07 0.22 -6.14
N ILE A 121 16.26 0.56 -4.87
CA ILE A 121 15.78 1.82 -4.28
C ILE A 121 16.75 2.99 -4.53
N GLU A 122 18.07 2.72 -4.59
CA GLU A 122 19.08 3.75 -4.80
C GLU A 122 19.27 4.17 -6.27
N LYS A 123 18.73 3.40 -7.22
CA LYS A 123 18.70 3.74 -8.65
C LYS A 123 17.60 4.72 -9.01
#